data_AF-A0A519KRU0-F1
#
_entry.id   AF-A0A519KRU0-F1
#
_cell.length_a   1.000
_cell.length_b   1.000
_cell.length_c   1.000
_cell.angle_alpha   90.00
_cell.angle_beta   90.00
_cell.angle_gamma   90.00
#
_symmetry.space_group_name_H-M   'P 1'
#
loop_
_entity.id
_entity.type
_entity.pdbx_description
1 polymer ?
#
loop_
_entity_poly.entity_id
_entity_poly.type
_entity_poly.pdbx_seq_one_letter_code
_entity_poly.pdbx_strand_id
1 'polypeptide(L)' 'TSCIAPVKALLHELEHSIAIQNEGFENLIRGSDITMDEVLQRAPDNWYLEANEAQARGLVEAVI' A
#
# COMPACT_ATOMS: atom_id res chain seq x y z
N THR A 1 19.36 -20.67 -23.22
CA THR A 1 19.88 -20.03 -21.98
C THR A 1 19.78 -18.50 -21.97
N SER A 2 19.45 -17.82 -23.10
CA SER A 2 19.42 -16.34 -23.19
C SER A 2 18.26 -15.63 -22.46
N CYS A 3 17.17 -16.32 -22.10
CA CYS A 3 15.99 -15.67 -21.50
C CYS A 3 16.01 -15.61 -19.96
N ILE A 4 16.93 -16.33 -19.29
CA ILE A 4 16.92 -16.42 -17.81
C ILE A 4 17.36 -15.10 -17.18
N ALA A 5 18.40 -14.47 -17.71
CA ALA A 5 18.91 -13.20 -17.21
C ALA A 5 17.87 -12.05 -17.27
N PRO A 6 17.19 -11.78 -18.42
CA PRO A 6 16.20 -10.72 -18.47
C PRO A 6 14.95 -11.01 -17.61
N VAL A 7 14.51 -12.26 -17.49
CA VAL A 7 13.39 -12.63 -16.61
C VAL A 7 13.74 -12.38 -15.14
N LYS A 8 14.97 -12.71 -14.71
CA LYS A 8 15.42 -12.41 -13.35
C LYS A 8 15.51 -10.91 -13.07
N ALA A 9 16.00 -10.14 -14.03
CA ALA A 9 16.05 -8.68 -13.90
C ALA A 9 14.63 -8.09 -13.72
N LEU A 10 13.68 -8.51 -14.57
CA LEU A 10 12.29 -8.06 -14.45
C LEU A 10 11.65 -8.49 -13.12
N LEU A 11 11.92 -9.70 -12.65
CA LEU A 11 11.44 -10.17 -11.35
C LEU A 11 11.93 -9.25 -10.23
N HIS A 12 13.22 -8.92 -10.21
CA HIS A 12 13.78 -8.01 -9.21
C HIS A 12 13.18 -6.61 -9.26
N GLU A 13 12.91 -6.08 -10.46
CA GLU A 13 12.22 -4.79 -10.62
C GLU A 13 10.81 -4.83 -10.04
N LEU A 14 10.06 -5.92 -10.27
CA LEU A 14 8.72 -6.10 -9.72
C LEU A 14 8.75 -6.23 -8.19
N GLU A 15 9.63 -7.07 -7.65
CA GLU A 15 9.82 -7.25 -6.21
C GLU A 15 10.15 -5.93 -5.52
N HIS A 16 11.06 -5.14 -6.10
CA HIS A 16 11.46 -3.85 -5.54
C HIS A 16 10.32 -2.82 -5.60
N SER A 17 9.55 -2.82 -6.70
CA SER A 17 8.39 -1.94 -6.86
C SER A 17 7.32 -2.23 -5.80
N ILE A 18 7.05 -3.52 -5.54
CA ILE A 18 6.12 -3.95 -4.48
C ILE A 18 6.63 -3.52 -3.10
N ALA A 19 7.94 -3.68 -2.83
CA ALA A 19 8.53 -3.29 -1.56
C ALA A 19 8.36 -1.78 -1.28
N ILE A 20 8.65 -0.93 -2.28
CA ILE A 20 8.49 0.53 -2.16
C ILE A 20 7.02 0.91 -1.94
N GLN A 21 6.09 0.28 -2.68
CA GLN A 21 4.66 0.52 -2.49
C GLN A 21 4.21 0.15 -1.08
N ASN A 22 4.66 -1.00 -0.58
CA ASN A 22 4.30 -1.47 0.75
C ASN A 22 4.82 -0.55 1.84
N GLU A 23 6.06 -0.05 1.71
CA GLU A 23 6.61 0.96 2.63
C GLU A 23 5.75 2.24 2.64
N GLY A 24 5.26 2.67 1.48
CA GLY A 24 4.33 3.79 1.35
C GLY A 24 3.02 3.56 2.11
N PHE A 25 2.44 2.37 1.99
CA PHE A 25 1.22 2.00 2.73
C PHE A 25 1.44 1.88 4.23
N GLU A 26 2.54 1.28 4.68
CA GLU A 26 2.90 1.21 6.10
C GLU A 26 3.05 2.60 6.72
N ASN A 27 3.65 3.53 5.99
CA ASN A 27 3.74 4.93 6.43
C ASN A 27 2.36 5.62 6.45
N LEU A 28 1.48 5.33 5.48
CA LEU A 28 0.13 5.89 5.39
C LEU A 28 -0.75 5.47 6.58
N ILE A 29 -0.70 4.21 6.98
CA ILE A 29 -1.52 3.67 8.09
C ILE A 29 -0.86 3.82 9.46
N ARG A 30 0.30 4.49 9.55
CA ARG A 30 1.00 4.62 10.81
C ARG A 30 0.15 5.41 11.81
N GLY A 31 -0.24 4.74 12.90
CA GLY A 31 -1.06 5.33 13.96
C GLY A 31 -2.58 5.24 13.72
N SER A 32 -3.00 4.64 12.60
CA SER A 32 -4.40 4.30 12.36
C SER A 32 -4.72 2.89 12.87
N ASP A 33 -6.00 2.52 12.89
CA ASP A 33 -6.47 1.18 13.23
C ASP A 33 -6.48 0.20 12.03
N ILE A 34 -6.03 0.67 10.86
CA ILE A 34 -6.03 -0.10 9.62
C ILE A 34 -4.79 -1.00 9.58
N THR A 35 -4.99 -2.23 9.15
CA THR A 35 -3.91 -3.21 8.99
C THR A 35 -3.36 -3.20 7.57
N MET A 36 -2.12 -3.66 7.39
CA MET A 36 -1.53 -3.82 6.06
C MET A 36 -2.34 -4.78 5.18
N ASP A 37 -2.88 -5.85 5.77
CA ASP A 37 -3.72 -6.82 5.05
C ASP A 37 -4.99 -6.15 4.49
N GLU A 38 -5.63 -5.30 5.30
CA GLU A 38 -6.79 -4.53 4.85
C GLU A 38 -6.43 -3.58 3.71
N VAL A 39 -5.32 -2.82 3.82
CA VAL A 39 -4.89 -1.92 2.73
C VAL A 39 -4.61 -2.71 1.46
N LEU A 40 -3.90 -3.83 1.54
CA LEU A 40 -3.57 -4.65 0.38
C LEU A 40 -4.81 -5.27 -0.27
N GLN A 41 -5.80 -5.67 0.53
CA GLN A 41 -7.06 -6.17 0.01
C GLN A 41 -7.86 -5.07 -0.70
N ARG A 42 -7.80 -3.84 -0.18
CA ARG A 42 -8.54 -2.68 -0.69
C ARG A 42 -7.83 -1.94 -1.81
N ALA A 43 -6.51 -2.00 -1.92
CA ALA A 43 -5.70 -1.26 -2.88
C ALA A 43 -6.06 -1.51 -4.37
N PRO A 44 -6.46 -2.72 -4.80
CA PRO A 44 -6.95 -2.96 -6.16
C PRO A 44 -8.31 -2.33 -6.42
N ASP A 45 -9.11 -2.16 -5.37
CA ASP A 45 -10.41 -1.53 -5.43
C ASP A 45 -10.24 -0.01 -5.27
N ASN A 46 -11.12 0.78 -5.87
CA ASN A 46 -11.11 2.23 -5.66
C ASN A 46 -11.65 2.57 -4.26
N TRP A 47 -10.85 2.27 -3.23
CA TRP A 47 -11.27 2.35 -1.83
C TRP A 47 -11.53 3.79 -1.43
N TYR A 48 -12.80 4.09 -1.22
CA TYR A 48 -13.27 5.38 -0.78
C TYR A 48 -13.66 5.31 0.70
N LEU A 49 -13.21 6.31 1.46
CA LEU A 49 -13.52 6.52 2.87
C LEU A 49 -14.04 7.94 3.02
N GLU A 50 -15.11 8.10 3.78
CA GLU A 50 -15.60 9.43 4.15
C GLU A 50 -14.62 10.12 5.11
N ALA A 51 -14.55 11.46 5.08
CA ALA A 51 -13.57 12.20 5.88
C ALA A 51 -13.69 11.91 7.40
N ASN A 52 -14.92 11.85 7.91
CA ASN A 52 -15.18 11.53 9.31
C ASN A 52 -14.82 10.08 9.67
N GLU A 53 -14.97 9.15 8.72
CA GLU A 53 -14.57 7.76 8.90
C GLU A 53 -13.05 7.64 8.94
N ALA A 54 -12.36 8.30 7.99
CA ALA A 54 -10.90 8.36 7.98
C ALA A 54 -10.35 8.96 9.29
N GLN A 55 -11.00 9.98 9.85
CA GLN A 55 -10.62 10.55 11.14
C GLN A 55 -10.85 9.55 12.28
N ALA A 56 -12.03 8.91 12.34
CA ALA A 56 -12.37 7.96 13.38
C ALA A 56 -11.42 6.75 13.41
N ARG A 57 -10.92 6.35 12.23
CA ARG A 57 -9.94 5.28 12.05
C ARG A 57 -8.49 5.72 12.24
N GLY A 58 -8.24 7.01 12.46
CA GLY A 58 -6.90 7.56 12.70
C GLY A 58 -6.03 7.71 11.45
N LEU A 59 -6.62 7.70 10.24
CA LEU A 59 -5.89 8.03 9.00
C LEU A 59 -5.59 9.53 8.87
N VAL A 60 -6.45 10.36 9.44
CA VAL A 60 -6.29 11.83 9.46
C VAL A 60 -6.54 12.34 10.86
N GLU A 61 -5.83 13.40 11.25
CA GLU A 61 -5.91 13.96 12.59
C GLU A 61 -7.23 14.73 12.82
N ALA A 62 -7.67 15.52 11.85
CA ALA A 62 -8.85 16.38 11.97
C ALA A 62 -9.60 16.59 10.65
N VAL A 63 -10.92 16.77 10.74
CA VAL A 63 -11.80 17.28 9.67
C VAL A 63 -12.23 18.68 10.09
N ILE A 64 -12.02 19.68 9.21
CA ILE A 64 -12.21 21.12 9.49
C ILE A 64 -13.07 21.79 8.42
#